data_AF-A0A9D6RAI8-F1
#
_entry.id   AF-A0A9D6RAI8-F1
#
_cell.length_a   1.000
_cell.length_b   1.000
_cell.length_c   1.000
_cell.angle_alpha   90.00
_cell.angle_beta   90.00
_cell.angle_gamma   90.00
#
_symmetry.space_group_name_H-M   'P 1'
#
loop_
_entity.id
_entity.type
_entity.pdbx_description
1 polymer ?
#
loop_
_entity_poly.entity_id
_entity_poly.type
_entity_poly.pdbx_seq_one_letter_code
_entity_poly.pdbx_strand_id
1 'polypeptide(L)' 'MDGDTPGLDWRTKAYIIGAALGAVVGVGAAYLYVHSSEEDGRPPELQPTEAVGIGLAIIAALRQIANLHAGDTKKLR' A
#
# COMPACT_ATOMS: atom_id res chain seq x y z
N MET A 1 -20.57 36.76 6.13
CA MET A 1 -19.11 36.58 5.92
C MET A 1 -18.79 35.20 6.47
N ASP A 2 -19.16 34.18 5.72
CA ASP A 2 -18.93 32.79 6.11
C ASP A 2 -17.47 32.47 5.83
N GLY A 3 -16.74 32.25 6.91
CA GLY A 3 -15.36 31.78 6.84
C GLY A 3 -15.34 30.37 6.28
N ASP A 4 -15.16 30.28 4.97
CA ASP A 4 -14.66 29.08 4.31
C ASP A 4 -13.28 28.78 4.91
N THR A 5 -13.25 27.99 5.98
CA THR A 5 -12.03 27.31 6.40
C THR A 5 -11.58 26.47 5.21
N PRO A 6 -10.39 26.69 4.62
CA PRO A 6 -9.83 25.77 3.64
C PRO A 6 -9.43 24.48 4.36
N GLY A 7 -10.44 23.70 4.74
CA GLY A 7 -10.31 22.37 5.30
C GLY A 7 -9.84 21.44 4.19
N LEU A 8 -8.84 20.63 4.49
CA LEU A 8 -8.29 19.65 3.57
C LEU A 8 -9.42 18.78 2.98
N ASP A 9 -9.61 18.83 1.66
CA ASP A 9 -10.62 18.03 0.95
C ASP A 9 -10.47 16.55 1.34
N TRP A 10 -11.59 15.84 1.51
CA TRP A 10 -11.59 14.46 1.99
C TRP A 10 -10.83 13.52 1.05
N ARG A 11 -10.79 13.84 -0.25
CA ARG A 11 -9.96 13.13 -1.23
C ARG A 11 -8.48 13.34 -0.92
N THR A 12 -8.08 14.58 -0.71
CA THR A 12 -6.71 14.93 -0.32
C THR A 12 -6.31 14.28 1.01
N LYS A 13 -7.22 14.27 1.99
CA LYS A 13 -7.02 13.56 3.27
C LYS A 13 -6.83 12.06 3.06
N ALA A 14 -7.64 11.42 2.22
CA ALA A 14 -7.51 10.02 1.90
C ALA A 14 -6.17 9.70 1.20
N TYR A 15 -5.76 10.53 0.23
CA TYR A 15 -4.46 10.36 -0.44
C TYR A 15 -3.29 10.52 0.51
N ILE A 16 -3.32 11.52 1.39
CA ILE A 16 -2.24 11.74 2.37
C ILE A 16 -2.15 10.57 3.35
N ILE A 17 -3.28 10.10 3.87
CA ILE A 17 -3.30 8.94 4.79
C ILE A 17 -2.80 7.68 4.07
N GLY A 18 -3.29 7.42 2.85
CA GLY A 18 -2.85 6.27 2.06
C GLY A 18 -1.35 6.32 1.73
N ALA A 19 -0.83 7.48 1.36
CA ALA A 19 0.58 7.68 1.06
C ALA A 19 1.46 7.50 2.32
N ALA A 20 1.04 8.07 3.46
CA ALA A 20 1.76 7.92 4.71
C ALA A 20 1.81 6.47 5.17
N LEU A 21 0.68 5.75 5.14
CA LEU A 21 0.62 4.34 5.48
C LEU A 21 1.44 3.48 4.52
N GLY A 22 1.32 3.71 3.22
CA GLY A 22 2.10 2.99 2.21
C GLY A 22 3.60 3.19 2.38
N ALA A 23 4.03 4.40 2.71
CA ALA A 23 5.43 4.70 2.99
C ALA A 23 5.93 3.95 4.24
N VAL A 24 5.17 3.96 5.33
CA VAL A 24 5.53 3.23 6.57
C VAL A 24 5.65 1.73 6.30
N VAL A 25 4.69 1.15 5.57
CA VAL A 25 4.72 -0.27 5.21
C VAL A 25 5.91 -0.58 4.30
N GLY A 26 6.17 0.24 3.29
CA GLY A 26 7.30 0.05 2.37
C GLY A 26 8.67 0.13 3.08
N VAL A 27 8.85 1.13 3.95
CA VAL A 27 10.06 1.27 4.77
C VAL A 27 10.20 0.10 5.74
N GLY A 28 9.11 -0.32 6.38
CA GLY A 28 9.12 -1.48 7.29
C GLY A 28 9.51 -2.78 6.59
N ALA A 29 8.97 -3.02 5.39
CA ALA A 29 9.34 -4.19 4.58
C ALA A 29 10.82 -4.16 4.19
N ALA A 30 11.34 -3.00 3.76
CA ALA A 30 12.76 -2.85 3.43
C ALA A 30 13.66 -3.05 4.65
N TYR A 31 13.26 -2.52 5.82
CA TYR A 31 13.99 -2.68 7.07
C TYR A 31 14.06 -4.17 7.47
N LEU A 32 12.93 -4.88 7.42
CA LEU A 32 12.88 -6.30 7.77
C LEU A 32 13.74 -7.14 6.80
N TYR A 33 13.74 -6.79 5.52
CA TYR A 33 14.54 -7.47 4.50
C TYR A 33 16.05 -7.32 4.74
N VAL A 34 16.52 -6.11 5.07
CA VAL A 34 17.92 -5.87 5.42
C VAL A 34 18.28 -6.58 6.71
N HIS A 35 17.43 -6.46 7.73
CA HIS A 35 17.68 -7.04 9.05
C HIS A 35 17.76 -8.57 9.00
N SER A 36 16.85 -9.22 8.28
CA SER A 36 16.89 -10.67 8.05
C SER A 36 18.19 -11.12 7.38
N SER A 37 18.77 -10.29 6.52
CA SER A 37 20.02 -10.61 5.83
C SER A 37 21.25 -10.44 6.72
N GLU A 38 21.19 -9.49 7.67
CA GLU A 38 22.21 -9.34 8.72
C GLU A 38 22.24 -10.55 9.66
N GLU A 39 21.07 -11.11 10.01
CA GLU A 39 20.96 -12.30 10.86
C GLU A 39 21.52 -13.57 10.19
N ASP A 40 21.30 -13.72 8.88
CA ASP A 40 21.77 -14.89 8.12
C ASP A 40 23.23 -14.77 7.63
N GLY A 41 23.87 -13.60 7.82
CA GLY A 41 25.27 -13.36 7.47
C GLY A 41 25.58 -13.46 5.97
N ARG A 42 24.55 -13.43 5.11
CA ARG A 42 24.66 -13.49 3.65
C ARG A 42 24.01 -12.27 3.03
N PRO A 43 24.57 -11.72 1.94
CA PRO A 43 23.93 -10.62 1.23
C PRO A 43 22.53 -11.04 0.78
N PRO A 44 21.53 -10.14 0.87
CA PRO A 44 20.18 -10.42 0.42
C PRO A 44 20.17 -10.77 -1.08
N GLU A 45 20.06 -12.05 -1.43
CA GLU A 45 19.98 -12.49 -2.82
C GLU A 45 18.51 -12.51 -3.26
N LEU A 46 18.01 -11.36 -3.70
CA LEU A 46 16.65 -11.26 -4.22
C LEU A 46 16.58 -12.01 -5.55
N GLN A 47 15.94 -13.19 -5.58
CA GLN A 47 15.77 -13.89 -6.84
C GLN A 47 14.77 -13.13 -7.73
N PRO A 48 14.99 -13.09 -9.06
CA PRO A 48 14.06 -12.45 -9.99
C PRO A 48 12.62 -12.98 -9.85
N THR A 49 12.47 -14.27 -9.54
CA THR A 49 11.19 -14.94 -9.31
C THR A 49 10.46 -14.41 -8.06
N GLU A 50 11.18 -14.14 -6.98
CA GLU A 50 10.63 -13.55 -5.75
C GLU A 50 10.21 -12.11 -5.98
N ALA A 51 11.03 -11.32 -6.68
CA ALA A 51 10.69 -9.95 -7.04
C ALA A 51 9.40 -9.87 -7.87
N VAL A 52 9.26 -10.77 -8.85
CA VAL A 52 8.02 -10.90 -9.65
C VAL A 52 6.85 -11.34 -8.77
N GLY A 53 7.03 -12.29 -7.87
CA GLY A 53 6.00 -12.75 -6.94
C GLY A 53 5.47 -11.61 -6.05
N ILE A 54 6.37 -10.81 -5.48
CA ILE A 54 6.03 -9.62 -4.68
C ILE A 54 5.26 -8.60 -5.53
N GLY A 55 5.73 -8.32 -6.75
CA GLY A 55 5.04 -7.41 -7.68
C GLY A 55 3.62 -7.88 -8.01
N LEU A 56 3.44 -9.16 -8.29
CA LEU A 56 2.12 -9.75 -8.55
C LEU A 56 1.21 -9.68 -7.32
N ALA A 57 1.74 -9.89 -6.11
CA ALA A 57 0.97 -9.77 -4.87
C ALA A 57 0.46 -8.34 -4.66
N ILE A 58 1.31 -7.33 -4.91
CA ILE A 58 0.92 -5.91 -4.83
C ILE A 58 -0.19 -5.61 -5.86
N ILE A 59 -0.03 -6.05 -7.11
CA ILE A 59 -1.05 -5.86 -8.15
C ILE A 59 -2.37 -6.53 -7.76
N ALA A 60 -2.33 -7.75 -7.21
CA ALA A 60 -3.50 -8.46 -6.74
C ALA A 60 -4.21 -7.73 -5.58
N ALA A 61 -3.45 -7.13 -4.66
CA ALA A 61 -4.00 -6.30 -3.58
C ALA A 61 -4.68 -5.04 -4.11
N LEU A 62 -4.04 -4.31 -5.04
CA LEU A 62 -4.63 -3.15 -5.70
C LEU A 62 -5.92 -3.52 -6.44
N ARG A 63 -5.94 -4.66 -7.13
CA ARG A 63 -7.15 -5.18 -7.79
C ARG A 63 -8.28 -5.46 -6.80
N GLN A 64 -7.97 -6.03 -5.63
CA GLN A 64 -8.98 -6.26 -4.59
C GLN A 64 -9.58 -4.96 -4.07
N ILE A 65 -8.75 -3.93 -3.85
CA ILE A 65 -9.21 -2.61 -3.42
C ILE A 65 -10.09 -1.95 -4.50
N ALA A 66 -9.71 -2.05 -5.78
CA ALA A 66 -10.51 -1.55 -6.89
C ALA A 66 -11.86 -2.28 -7.01
N ASN A 67 -11.88 -3.58 -6.77
CA ASN A 67 -13.09 -4.40 -6.80
C ASN A 67 -13.98 -4.18 -5.56
N LEU A 68 -13.44 -3.73 -4.44
CA LEU A 68 -14.22 -3.43 -3.23
C LEU A 68 -15.28 -2.35 -3.50
N HIS A 69 -14.98 -1.39 -4.38
CA HIS A 69 -15.95 -0.40 -4.84
C HIS A 69 -16.99 -0.97 -5.82
N ALA A 70 -16.61 -1.97 -6.62
CA ALA A 70 -17.52 -2.61 -7.59
C ALA A 70 -18.56 -3.54 -6.94
N GLY A 71 -18.42 -3.87 -5.66
CA GLY A 71 -19.27 -4.81 -4.93
C GLY A 71 -20.57 -4.26 -4.34
N ASP A 72 -20.80 -2.94 -4.35
CA ASP A 72 -21.86 -2.31 -3.54
C ASP A 72 -23.12 -1.90 -4.32
N THR A 73 -23.27 -2.35 -5.58
CA THR A 73 -24.47 -2.04 -6.41
C THR A 73 -25.44 -3.23 -6.53
N LYS A 74 -25.23 -4.34 -5.82
CA LYS A 74 -26.09 -5.54 -5.95
C LYS A 74 -26.72 -5.99 -4.63
N LYS A 75 -27.46 -5.10 -3.96
CA LYS A 75 -28.36 -5.48 -2.85
C LYS A 75 -29.69 -4.71 -2.76
N LEU A 76 -30.25 -4.28 -3.89
CA LEU A 76 -31.68 -3.98 -3.99
C LEU A 76 -32.24 -4.46 -5.33
N ARG A 77 -32.79 -5.68 -5.35
CA ARG A 77 -33.98 -6.11 -6.11
C ARG A 77 -34.28 -7.57 -5.79
#